data_AF-X1JKM9-F1
#
_entry.id   AF-X1JKM9-F1
#
_cell.length_a   1.000
_cell.length_b   1.000
_cell.length_c   1.000
_cell.angle_alpha   90.00
_cell.angle_beta   90.00
_cell.angle_gamma   90.00
#
_symmetry.space_group_name_H-M   'P 1'
#
loop_
_entity.id
_entity.type
_entity.pdbx_description
1 polymer ?
#
loop_
_entity_poly.entity_id
_entity_poly.type
_entity_poly.pdbx_seq_one_letter_code
_entity_poly.pdbx_strand_id
1 'polypeptide(L)'
;NGEGSVTVEVKKTGKDSFLSGVIKLVQEAQESKSRTQNLANRAAFWLTIIGISAGIITLVVWLVVLDREFVFSLERSVTVMVITCPHALGLAIPLVVAVSTAISARNGLLIRNRAAFERARNIDAIIFDKTGTLTKGEFGVTNILSLSKEINESELLK
;
A
#
# COMPACT_ATOMS: atom_id res chain seq x y z
N ASN A 1 -33.59 8.56 2.82
CA ASN A 1 -34.82 9.24 3.26
C ASN A 1 -35.50 8.29 4.23
N GLY A 2 -35.62 8.65 5.50
CA GLY A 2 -36.15 7.78 6.57
C GLY A 2 -37.68 7.74 6.50
N GLU A 3 -38.38 8.45 7.38
CA GLU A 3 -39.85 8.42 7.44
C GLU A 3 -40.57 9.61 6.77
N GLY A 4 -39.86 10.49 6.05
CA GLY A 4 -40.46 11.68 5.41
C GLY A 4 -40.53 11.62 3.89
N SER A 5 -41.19 12.58 3.24
CA SER A 5 -41.01 12.85 1.80
C SER A 5 -40.09 14.05 1.60
N VAL A 6 -39.22 13.99 0.59
CA VAL A 6 -38.29 15.07 0.27
C VAL A 6 -38.29 15.30 -1.24
N THR A 7 -38.53 16.54 -1.65
CA THR A 7 -38.33 16.97 -3.03
C THR A 7 -36.89 17.45 -3.18
N VAL A 8 -36.16 16.88 -4.14
CA VAL A 8 -34.74 17.17 -4.36
C VAL A 8 -34.49 17.59 -5.80
N GLU A 9 -33.69 18.64 -5.94
CA GLU A 9 -33.18 19.11 -7.23
C GLU A 9 -31.91 18.32 -7.60
N VAL A 10 -31.91 17.71 -8.78
CA VAL A 10 -30.78 16.91 -9.25
C VAL A 10 -29.73 17.83 -9.88
N LYS A 11 -28.60 18.03 -9.18
CA LYS A 11 -27.49 18.87 -9.67
C LYS A 11 -26.48 18.13 -10.54
N LYS A 12 -26.29 16.82 -10.34
CA LYS A 12 -25.32 16.00 -11.08
C LYS A 12 -25.85 14.57 -11.25
N THR A 13 -25.65 13.98 -12.41
CA THR A 13 -26.14 12.62 -12.76
C THR A 13 -25.02 11.75 -13.33
N GLY A 14 -25.22 10.43 -13.29
CA GLY A 14 -24.30 9.47 -13.89
C GLY A 14 -22.86 9.63 -13.41
N LYS A 15 -21.93 9.86 -14.35
CA LYS A 15 -20.48 9.97 -14.10
C LYS A 15 -20.08 11.14 -13.20
N ASP A 16 -20.91 12.18 -13.14
CA ASP A 16 -20.68 13.35 -12.29
C ASP A 16 -21.29 13.20 -10.90
N SER A 17 -21.95 12.07 -10.62
CA SER A 17 -22.50 11.77 -9.30
C SER A 17 -21.39 11.59 -8.27
N PHE A 18 -21.71 11.87 -7.00
CA PHE A 18 -20.80 11.61 -5.88
C PHE A 18 -20.38 10.13 -5.84
N LEU A 19 -21.30 9.20 -6.09
CA LEU A 19 -21.03 7.77 -6.11
C LEU A 19 -20.02 7.39 -7.21
N SER A 20 -20.16 7.93 -8.42
CA SER A 20 -19.18 7.73 -9.49
C SER A 20 -17.81 8.34 -9.13
N GLY A 21 -17.80 9.48 -8.43
CA GLY A 21 -16.58 10.04 -7.86
C GLY A 21 -15.90 9.11 -6.85
N VAL A 22 -16.67 8.50 -5.95
CA VAL A 22 -16.17 7.51 -4.98
C VAL A 22 -15.63 6.27 -5.70
N ILE A 23 -16.35 5.74 -6.68
CA ILE A 23 -15.90 4.57 -7.47
C ILE A 23 -14.58 4.89 -8.17
N LYS A 24 -14.45 6.08 -8.78
CA LYS A 24 -13.22 6.51 -9.44
C LYS A 24 -12.04 6.62 -8.46
N LEU A 25 -12.26 7.21 -7.29
CA LEU A 25 -11.24 7.29 -6.23
C LEU A 25 -10.80 5.90 -5.74
N VAL A 26 -11.74 4.95 -5.62
CA VAL A 26 -11.43 3.55 -5.25
C VAL A 26 -10.60 2.87 -6.35
N GLN A 27 -10.97 3.08 -7.62
CA GLN A 27 -10.26 2.50 -8.75
C GLN A 27 -8.83 3.05 -8.87
N GLU A 28 -8.64 4.37 -8.76
CA GLU A 28 -7.32 5.01 -8.75
C GLU A 28 -6.44 4.51 -7.60
N ALA A 29 -7.03 4.24 -6.43
CA ALA A 29 -6.30 3.67 -5.30
C ALA A 29 -5.85 2.22 -5.57
N GLN A 30 -6.66 1.40 -6.25
CA GLN A 30 -6.32 0.01 -6.59
C GLN A 30 -5.27 -0.10 -7.70
N GLU A 31 -5.27 0.82 -8.66
CA GLU A 31 -4.29 0.86 -9.76
C GLU A 31 -2.91 1.40 -9.31
N SER A 32 -2.83 1.98 -8.11
CA SER A 32 -1.57 2.55 -7.61
C SER A 32 -0.53 1.48 -7.25
N LYS A 33 0.62 1.54 -7.93
CA LYS A 33 1.81 0.72 -7.62
C LYS A 33 2.61 1.33 -6.48
N SER A 34 3.23 0.49 -5.64
CA SER A 34 4.05 0.98 -4.53
C SER A 34 5.44 1.46 -4.99
N ARG A 35 6.07 2.34 -4.22
CA ARG A 35 7.44 2.81 -4.51
C ARG A 35 8.44 1.67 -4.47
N THR A 36 8.26 0.73 -3.53
CA THR A 36 9.14 -0.44 -3.39
C THR A 36 9.02 -1.36 -4.61
N GLN A 37 7.81 -1.57 -5.14
CA GLN A 37 7.61 -2.32 -6.39
C GLN A 37 8.32 -1.66 -7.57
N ASN A 38 8.28 -0.34 -7.69
CA ASN A 38 9.02 0.38 -8.73
C ASN A 38 10.54 0.24 -8.58
N LEU A 39 11.06 0.24 -7.35
CA LEU A 39 12.49 0.01 -7.09
C LEU A 39 12.92 -1.39 -7.54
N ALA A 40 12.15 -2.43 -7.20
CA ALA A 40 12.44 -3.79 -7.64
C ALA A 40 12.35 -3.95 -9.15
N ASN A 41 11.35 -3.34 -9.81
CA ASN A 41 11.26 -3.36 -11.28
C ASN A 41 12.48 -2.70 -11.93
N ARG A 42 12.98 -1.59 -11.35
CA ARG A 42 14.20 -0.93 -11.83
C ARG A 42 15.44 -1.79 -11.62
N ALA A 43 15.55 -2.46 -10.48
CA ALA A 43 16.64 -3.39 -10.20
C ALA A 43 16.61 -4.61 -11.15
N ALA A 44 15.42 -5.19 -11.37
CA ALA A 44 15.23 -6.29 -12.31
C ALA A 44 15.65 -5.88 -13.73
N PHE A 45 15.26 -4.69 -14.19
CA PHE A 45 15.67 -4.16 -15.49
C PHE A 45 17.20 -4.05 -15.63
N TRP A 46 17.88 -3.48 -14.64
CA TRP A 46 19.34 -3.39 -14.65
C TRP A 46 20.00 -4.77 -14.64
N LEU A 47 19.50 -5.71 -13.84
CA LEU A 47 20.01 -7.09 -13.80
C LEU A 47 19.82 -7.80 -15.14
N THR A 48 18.71 -7.58 -15.84
CA THR A 48 18.50 -8.12 -17.18
C THR A 48 19.51 -7.57 -18.18
N ILE A 49 19.79 -6.27 -18.16
CA ILE A 49 20.81 -5.66 -19.03
C ILE A 49 22.19 -6.24 -18.73
N ILE A 50 22.54 -6.39 -17.44
CA ILE A 50 23.82 -6.97 -17.01
C ILE A 50 23.93 -8.43 -17.47
N GLY A 51 22.88 -9.23 -17.30
CA GLY A 51 22.86 -10.64 -17.73
C GLY A 51 23.04 -10.80 -19.24
N ILE A 52 22.33 -10.00 -20.04
CA ILE A 52 22.44 -10.03 -21.51
C ILE A 52 23.84 -9.61 -21.95
N SER A 53 24.35 -8.49 -21.42
CA SER A 53 25.68 -7.99 -21.77
C SER A 53 26.79 -8.98 -21.36
N ALA A 54 26.73 -9.53 -20.15
CA ALA A 54 27.69 -10.54 -19.69
C ALA A 54 27.62 -11.82 -20.54
N GLY A 55 26.43 -12.27 -20.93
CA GLY A 55 26.26 -13.42 -21.82
C GLY A 55 26.87 -13.17 -23.21
N ILE A 56 26.63 -12.00 -23.81
CA ILE A 56 27.23 -11.63 -25.11
C ILE A 56 28.75 -11.56 -25.00
N ILE A 57 29.28 -10.91 -23.95
CA ILE A 57 30.73 -10.83 -23.72
C ILE A 57 31.32 -12.23 -23.57
N THR A 58 30.65 -13.12 -22.83
CA THR A 58 31.07 -14.52 -22.67
C THR A 58 31.14 -15.22 -24.02
N LEU A 59 30.12 -15.07 -24.86
CA LEU A 59 30.10 -15.67 -26.19
C LEU A 59 31.27 -15.17 -27.06
N VAL A 60 31.51 -13.86 -27.08
CA VAL A 60 32.58 -13.23 -27.89
C VAL A 60 33.97 -13.66 -27.41
N VAL A 61 34.21 -13.66 -26.10
CA VAL A 61 35.52 -14.03 -25.54
C VAL A 61 35.84 -15.50 -25.81
N TRP A 62 34.89 -16.41 -25.58
CA TRP A 62 35.13 -17.84 -25.77
C TRP A 62 35.26 -18.24 -27.24
N LEU A 63 34.51 -17.58 -28.12
CA LEU A 63 34.53 -17.88 -29.56
C LEU A 63 35.69 -17.20 -30.29
N VAL A 64 35.93 -15.91 -30.05
CA VAL A 64 36.88 -15.12 -30.86
C VAL A 64 38.28 -15.06 -30.23
N VAL A 65 38.39 -14.98 -28.91
CA VAL A 65 39.68 -14.81 -28.22
C VAL A 65 40.31 -16.16 -27.88
N LEU A 66 39.49 -17.12 -27.46
CA LEU A 66 39.94 -18.45 -27.02
C LEU A 66 39.76 -19.54 -28.10
N ASP A 67 39.24 -19.18 -29.28
CA ASP A 67 39.05 -20.03 -30.46
C ASP A 67 38.40 -21.41 -30.13
N ARG A 68 37.38 -21.40 -29.25
CA ARG A 68 36.64 -22.61 -28.88
C ARG A 68 35.48 -22.85 -29.81
N GLU A 69 35.03 -24.11 -29.88
CA GLU A 69 33.85 -24.48 -30.66
C GLU A 69 32.62 -23.63 -30.30
N PHE A 70 31.82 -23.32 -31.33
CA PHE A 70 30.60 -22.51 -31.18
C PHE A 70 29.65 -23.08 -30.12
N VAL A 71 29.47 -24.41 -30.14
CA VAL A 71 28.57 -25.11 -29.20
C VAL A 71 29.03 -24.89 -27.75
N PHE A 72 30.33 -25.01 -27.48
CA PHE A 72 30.89 -24.79 -26.15
C PHE A 72 30.73 -23.33 -25.69
N SER A 73 31.00 -22.38 -26.58
CA SER A 73 30.90 -20.94 -26.27
C SER A 73 29.44 -20.52 -26.00
N LEU A 74 28.51 -21.09 -26.76
CA LEU A 74 27.07 -20.89 -26.57
C LEU A 74 26.59 -21.47 -25.24
N GLU A 75 27.02 -22.69 -24.89
CA GLU A 75 26.70 -23.34 -23.61
C GLU A 75 27.13 -22.45 -22.43
N ARG A 76 28.34 -21.88 -22.48
CA ARG A 76 28.85 -20.98 -21.43
C ARG A 76 28.09 -19.66 -21.36
N SER A 77 27.77 -19.06 -22.51
CA SER A 77 26.97 -17.85 -22.58
C SER A 77 25.58 -18.03 -21.95
N VAL A 78 24.88 -19.10 -22.32
CA VAL A 78 23.56 -19.44 -21.76
C VAL A 78 23.64 -19.70 -20.26
N THR A 79 24.68 -20.43 -19.81
CA THR A 79 24.91 -20.70 -18.38
C THR A 79 25.03 -19.40 -17.57
N VAL A 80 25.81 -18.43 -18.06
CA VAL A 80 25.95 -17.11 -17.43
C VAL A 80 24.61 -16.39 -17.39
N MET A 81 23.88 -16.35 -18.51
CA MET A 81 22.57 -15.68 -18.57
C MET A 81 21.56 -16.30 -17.58
N VAL A 82 21.48 -17.63 -17.50
CA VAL A 82 20.56 -18.33 -16.59
C VAL A 82 20.89 -18.04 -15.13
N ILE A 83 22.16 -18.09 -14.74
CA ILE A 83 22.60 -17.81 -13.36
C ILE A 83 22.33 -16.35 -12.97
N THR A 84 22.43 -15.42 -13.90
CA THR A 84 22.18 -13.99 -13.64
C THR A 84 20.70 -13.61 -13.54
N CYS A 85 19.78 -14.50 -13.92
CA CYS A 85 18.36 -14.15 -14.05
C CYS A 85 17.65 -14.06 -12.67
N PRO A 86 17.12 -12.89 -12.27
CA PRO A 86 16.68 -12.63 -10.90
C PRO A 86 15.23 -13.04 -10.62
N HIS A 87 14.89 -14.32 -10.85
CA HIS A 87 13.50 -14.83 -10.74
C HIS A 87 12.83 -14.55 -9.38
N ALA A 88 13.59 -14.57 -8.28
CA ALA A 88 13.06 -14.34 -6.93
C ALA A 88 12.70 -12.87 -6.65
N LEU A 89 13.35 -11.92 -7.35
CA LEU A 89 13.22 -10.48 -7.07
C LEU A 89 11.81 -9.96 -7.39
N GLY A 90 11.17 -10.51 -8.44
CA GLY A 90 9.83 -10.07 -8.87
C GLY A 90 8.70 -10.49 -7.94
N LEU A 91 8.88 -11.56 -7.15
CA LEU A 91 7.84 -12.11 -6.27
C LEU A 91 8.01 -11.70 -4.80
N ALA A 92 9.21 -11.30 -4.39
CA ALA A 92 9.51 -10.98 -3.00
C ALA A 92 8.59 -9.89 -2.43
N ILE A 93 8.37 -8.79 -3.17
CA ILE A 93 7.57 -7.65 -2.66
C ILE A 93 6.08 -7.99 -2.56
N PRO A 94 5.40 -8.51 -3.60
CA PRO A 94 4.00 -8.90 -3.48
C PRO A 94 3.75 -9.89 -2.34
N LEU A 95 4.67 -10.85 -2.14
CA LEU A 95 4.56 -11.84 -1.08
C LEU A 95 4.66 -11.20 0.31
N VAL A 96 5.68 -10.36 0.55
CA VAL A 96 5.84 -9.67 1.83
C VAL A 96 4.63 -8.79 2.13
N VAL A 97 4.11 -8.06 1.13
CA VAL A 97 2.92 -7.21 1.29
C VAL A 97 1.67 -8.04 1.60
N ALA A 98 1.49 -9.19 0.93
CA ALA A 98 0.35 -10.07 1.18
C ALA A 98 0.39 -10.63 2.61
N VAL A 99 1.56 -11.12 3.03
CA VAL A 99 1.77 -11.67 4.38
C VAL A 99 1.61 -10.58 5.45
N SER A 100 2.22 -9.41 5.26
CA SER A 100 2.09 -8.30 6.22
C SER A 100 0.66 -7.80 6.34
N THR A 101 -0.10 -7.80 5.25
CA THR A 101 -1.53 -7.43 5.26
C THR A 101 -2.34 -8.46 6.03
N ALA A 102 -2.10 -9.76 5.82
CA ALA A 102 -2.77 -10.82 6.55
C ALA A 102 -2.48 -10.76 8.06
N ILE A 103 -1.23 -10.53 8.44
CA ILE A 103 -0.84 -10.35 9.85
C ILE A 103 -1.52 -9.11 10.44
N SER A 104 -1.54 -7.99 9.72
CA SER A 104 -2.16 -6.74 10.18
C SER A 104 -3.67 -6.91 10.42
N ALA A 105 -4.37 -7.57 9.49
CA ALA A 105 -5.80 -7.83 9.61
C ALA A 105 -6.12 -8.71 10.83
N ARG A 106 -5.30 -9.72 11.14
CA ARG A 106 -5.44 -10.55 12.34
C ARG A 106 -5.26 -9.76 13.65
N ASN A 107 -4.58 -8.62 13.60
CA ASN A 107 -4.36 -7.73 14.74
C ASN A 107 -5.30 -6.50 14.74
N GLY A 108 -6.38 -6.52 13.94
CA GLY A 108 -7.35 -5.43 13.88
C GLY A 108 -6.91 -4.20 13.08
N LEU A 109 -5.78 -4.27 12.35
CA LEU A 109 -5.31 -3.21 11.48
C LEU A 109 -5.75 -3.45 10.03
N LEU A 110 -6.74 -2.68 9.57
CA LEU A 110 -7.27 -2.76 8.21
C LEU A 110 -6.50 -1.82 7.27
N ILE A 111 -5.67 -2.41 6.41
CA ILE A 111 -4.86 -1.67 5.42
C ILE A 111 -5.64 -1.52 4.11
N ARG A 112 -6.11 -0.29 3.82
CA ARG A 112 -6.81 0.02 2.55
C ARG A 112 -5.88 0.45 1.42
N ASN A 113 -4.73 1.05 1.75
CA ASN A 113 -3.78 1.58 0.76
C ASN A 113 -2.36 1.07 1.06
N ARG A 114 -1.81 0.29 0.12
CA ARG A 114 -0.49 -0.34 0.23
C ARG A 114 0.64 0.68 0.27
N ALA A 115 0.57 1.71 -0.57
CA ALA A 115 1.58 2.77 -0.61
C ALA A 115 1.57 3.65 0.65
N ALA A 116 0.40 3.83 1.29
CA ALA A 116 0.31 4.48 2.59
C ALA A 116 0.94 3.61 3.69
N PHE A 117 0.69 2.30 3.68
CA PHE A 117 1.30 1.36 4.63
C PHE A 117 2.83 1.30 4.51
N GLU A 118 3.38 1.28 3.29
CA GLU A 118 4.83 1.37 3.09
C GLU A 118 5.42 2.68 3.62
N ARG A 119 4.72 3.82 3.46
CA ARG A 119 5.16 5.12 3.99
C ARG A 119 5.01 5.22 5.50
N ALA A 120 4.07 4.48 6.09
CA ALA A 120 3.80 4.51 7.53
C ALA A 120 5.03 4.16 8.37
N ARG A 121 5.97 3.37 7.82
CA ARG A 121 7.25 3.06 8.46
C ARG A 121 8.15 4.26 8.72
N ASN A 122 7.93 5.38 8.01
CA ASN A 122 8.73 6.60 8.08
C ASN A 122 7.92 7.75 8.70
N ILE A 123 6.85 7.45 9.44
CA ILE A 123 6.09 8.48 10.16
C ILE A 123 6.83 8.80 11.46
N ASP A 124 7.16 10.07 11.64
CA ASP A 124 7.83 10.56 12.85
C ASP A 124 6.85 11.08 13.92
N ALA A 125 5.64 11.47 13.51
CA ALA A 125 4.64 12.06 14.39
C ALA A 125 3.24 11.54 14.06
N ILE A 126 2.47 11.24 15.11
CA ILE A 126 1.06 10.85 15.01
C ILE A 126 0.23 11.91 15.72
N ILE A 127 -0.68 12.53 14.97
CA ILE A 127 -1.64 13.49 15.50
C ILE A 127 -2.98 12.79 15.59
N PHE A 128 -3.49 12.65 16.82
CA PHE A 128 -4.79 12.04 17.06
C PHE A 128 -5.87 13.11 17.05
N ASP A 129 -6.99 12.83 16.39
CA ASP A 129 -8.21 13.57 16.67
C ASP A 129 -8.71 13.21 18.08
N LYS A 130 -9.32 14.15 18.80
CA LYS A 130 -9.80 13.86 20.15
C LYS A 130 -11.08 13.03 20.08
N THR A 131 -12.05 13.53 19.34
CA THR A 131 -13.44 13.04 19.36
C THR A 131 -13.56 11.77 18.53
N GLY A 132 -13.94 10.65 19.15
CA GLY A 132 -14.14 9.38 18.45
C GLY A 132 -12.85 8.62 18.09
N THR A 133 -11.67 9.16 18.40
CA THR A 133 -10.40 8.42 18.35
C THR A 133 -9.82 8.20 19.75
N LEU A 134 -9.62 9.27 20.53
CA LEU A 134 -9.17 9.16 21.92
C LEU A 134 -10.34 9.00 22.90
N THR A 135 -11.51 9.53 22.56
CA THR A 135 -12.71 9.42 23.40
C THR A 135 -13.59 8.26 22.96
N LYS A 136 -14.38 7.73 23.91
CA LYS A 136 -15.37 6.66 23.66
C LYS A 136 -16.54 7.09 22.77
N GLY A 137 -16.69 8.39 22.48
CA GLY A 137 -17.83 8.93 21.73
C GLY A 137 -19.13 9.01 22.54
N GLU A 138 -19.11 8.65 23.82
CA GLU A 138 -20.25 8.69 24.72
C GLU A 138 -20.19 9.94 25.60
N PHE A 139 -21.32 10.66 25.69
CA PHE A 139 -21.46 11.81 26.59
C PHE A 139 -21.81 11.32 27.99
N GLY A 140 -21.15 11.89 29.00
CA GLY A 140 -21.43 11.62 30.40
C GLY A 140 -21.19 12.86 31.25
N VAL A 141 -21.97 13.01 32.31
CA VAL A 141 -21.74 14.05 33.31
C VAL A 141 -20.54 13.63 34.17
N THR A 142 -19.51 14.48 34.21
CA THR A 142 -18.29 14.20 34.98
C THR A 142 -18.34 14.85 36.36
N ASN A 143 -18.73 16.13 36.42
CA ASN A 143 -18.78 16.91 37.64
C ASN A 143 -20.10 17.67 37.72
N ILE A 144 -20.68 17.72 38.91
CA ILE A 144 -21.81 18.59 39.24
C ILE A 144 -21.31 19.52 40.33
N LEU A 145 -21.48 20.83 40.12
CA LEU A 145 -21.07 21.84 41.07
C LEU A 145 -22.30 22.64 41.47
N SER A 146 -22.82 22.38 42.68
CA SER A 146 -23.88 23.20 43.24
C SER A 146 -23.30 24.48 43.84
N LEU A 147 -23.76 25.63 43.35
CA LEU A 147 -23.38 26.96 43.87
C LEU A 147 -24.23 27.36 45.08
N SER A 148 -25.29 26.61 45.38
CA SER A 148 -26.23 26.83 46.48
C SER A 148 -26.10 25.71 47.52
N LYS A 149 -26.17 26.06 48.81
CA LYS A 149 -26.21 25.05 49.89
C LYS A 149 -27.55 24.33 50.02
N GLU A 150 -28.60 24.85 49.38
CA GLU A 150 -29.96 24.32 49.50
C GLU A 150 -30.27 23.25 48.45
N ILE A 151 -29.51 23.20 47.35
CA ILE A 151 -29.75 22.25 46.24
C ILE A 151 -28.63 21.21 46.24
N ASN A 152 -29.01 19.96 46.44
CA ASN A 152 -28.09 18.82 46.39
C ASN A 152 -27.82 18.37 44.95
N GLU A 153 -26.68 17.72 44.71
CA GLU A 153 -26.28 17.23 43.38
C GLU A 153 -27.33 16.32 42.73
N SER A 154 -28.04 15.52 43.53
CA SER A 154 -29.10 14.61 43.08
C SER A 154 -30.38 15.31 42.62
N GLU A 155 -30.67 16.50 43.16
CA GLU A 155 -31.78 17.34 42.68
C GLU A 155 -31.39 18.11 41.43
N LEU A 156 -30.12 18.50 41.29
CA LEU A 156 -29.58 19.18 40.11
C LEU A 156 -29.50 18.29 38.87
N LEU A 157 -29.38 16.98 39.07
CA LEU A 157 -29.32 15.95 38.02
C LEU A 157 -30.69 15.43 37.54
N LYS A 158 -31.77 15.68 38.30
CA LYS A 158 -33.13 15.29 37.92
C LYS A 158 -33.67 16.16 36.79
#